data_AF-A0A7X4HHN7-F1
#
_entry.id   AF-A0A7X4HHN7-F1
#
_cell.length_a   1.000
_cell.length_b   1.000
_cell.length_c   1.000
_cell.angle_alpha   90.00
_cell.angle_beta   90.00
_cell.angle_gamma   90.00
#
_symmetry.space_group_name_H-M   'P 1'
#
loop_
_entity.id
_entity.type
_entity.pdbx_description
1 polymer ?
#
loop_
_entity_poly.entity_id
_entity_poly.type
_entity_poly.pdbx_seq_one_letter_code
_entity_poly.pdbx_strand_id
1 'polypeptide(L)'
;MQSTGKATLLIVPGLRGEAPQHWQSLLAAEVPGARTIPPMNENGLSCAARVAAIEGAMAAIAGPVILVAHSAGVLMVAHWAALGTPASRRVAGAREVLAAQEQHAVGQQGAADGGRA
;
A
#
# COMPACT_ATOMS: atom_id res chain seq x y z
N MET A 1 -24.22 -16.57 14.53
CA MET A 1 -24.17 -15.26 13.85
C MET A 1 -22.71 -14.83 13.85
N GLN A 2 -21.96 -15.09 12.76
CA GLN A 2 -20.52 -14.79 12.72
C GLN A 2 -20.35 -13.27 12.62
N SER A 3 -19.86 -12.64 13.69
CA SER A 3 -19.38 -11.27 13.63
C SER A 3 -18.23 -11.24 12.61
N THR A 4 -18.47 -10.65 11.44
CA THR A 4 -17.40 -10.35 10.49
C THR A 4 -16.54 -9.27 11.13
N GLY A 5 -15.54 -9.69 11.90
CA GLY A 5 -14.57 -8.79 12.52
C GLY A 5 -13.98 -7.85 11.47
N LYS A 6 -13.91 -6.56 11.79
CA LYS A 6 -13.43 -5.49 10.90
C LYS A 6 -12.03 -5.87 10.38
N ALA A 7 -11.92 -6.22 9.10
CA ALA A 7 -10.65 -6.63 8.51
C ALA A 7 -9.68 -5.44 8.50
N THR A 8 -8.40 -5.72 8.79
CA THR A 8 -7.35 -4.71 8.74
C THR A 8 -6.84 -4.59 7.32
N LEU A 9 -6.74 -3.36 6.82
CA LEU A 9 -6.16 -3.07 5.52
C LEU A 9 -4.63 -2.98 5.64
N LEU A 10 -3.90 -3.75 4.85
CA LEU A 10 -2.44 -3.66 4.75
C LEU A 10 -2.05 -3.23 3.33
N ILE A 11 -1.48 -2.04 3.23
CA ILE A 11 -1.02 -1.43 1.98
C ILE A 11 0.44 -1.82 1.75
N VAL A 12 0.70 -2.42 0.58
CA VAL A 12 2.03 -2.85 0.15
C VAL A 12 2.51 -1.95 -1.00
N PRO A 13 3.45 -1.03 -0.74
CA PRO A 13 3.92 -0.10 -1.75
C PRO A 13 4.83 -0.75 -2.78
N GLY A 14 5.01 -0.06 -3.90
CA GLY A 14 5.93 -0.43 -4.96
C GLY A 14 7.40 -0.17 -4.59
N LEU A 15 8.22 0.07 -5.61
CA LEU A 15 9.64 0.41 -5.43
C LEU A 15 9.88 1.90 -5.13
N ARG A 16 8.92 2.76 -5.45
CA ARG A 16 9.01 4.21 -5.21
C ARG A 16 8.56 4.51 -3.78
N GLY A 17 9.26 5.44 -3.13
CA GLY A 17 8.98 5.87 -1.76
C GLY A 17 7.63 6.57 -1.61
N GLU A 18 7.32 6.97 -0.38
CA GLU A 18 6.07 7.66 -0.05
C GLU A 18 5.93 8.97 -0.83
N ALA A 19 4.75 9.18 -1.40
CA ALA A 19 4.32 10.46 -1.96
C ALA A 19 3.03 10.90 -1.23
N PRO A 20 3.01 12.07 -0.56
CA PRO A 20 1.87 12.49 0.27
C PRO A 20 0.54 12.60 -0.46
N GLN A 21 0.57 12.95 -1.76
CA GLN A 21 -0.64 13.02 -2.60
C GLN A 21 -0.94 11.72 -3.35
N HIS A 22 -0.15 10.68 -3.12
CA HIS A 22 -0.39 9.39 -3.74
C HIS A 22 -1.58 8.72 -3.04
N TRP A 23 -2.41 8.03 -3.82
CA TRP A 23 -3.63 7.37 -3.33
C TRP A 23 -3.38 6.45 -2.13
N GLN A 24 -2.18 5.90 -1.98
CA GLN A 24 -1.80 5.04 -0.86
C GLN A 24 -1.80 5.79 0.47
N SER A 25 -1.27 7.01 0.48
CA SER A 25 -1.23 7.89 1.63
C SER A 25 -2.64 8.37 1.99
N LEU A 26 -3.44 8.70 0.97
CA LEU A 26 -4.85 9.10 1.14
C LEU A 26 -5.69 7.96 1.72
N LEU A 27 -5.55 6.75 1.17
CA LEU A 27 -6.26 5.55 1.64
C LEU A 27 -5.86 5.17 3.07
N ALA A 28 -4.58 5.28 3.42
CA ALA A 28 -4.11 5.04 4.77
C ALA A 28 -4.69 6.04 5.78
N ALA A 29 -4.87 7.30 5.38
CA ALA A 29 -5.48 8.33 6.23
C ALA A 29 -7.00 8.18 6.36
N GLU A 30 -7.69 7.71 5.30
CA GLU A 30 -9.15 7.59 5.27
C GLU A 30 -9.66 6.33 6.00
N VAL A 31 -8.90 5.23 6.00
CA VAL A 31 -9.35 3.94 6.55
C VAL A 31 -8.81 3.75 7.98
N PRO A 32 -9.67 3.82 9.03
CA PRO A 32 -9.21 3.68 10.40
C PRO A 32 -8.61 2.30 10.67
N GLY A 33 -7.37 2.28 11.13
CA GLY A 33 -6.62 1.05 11.41
C GLY A 33 -5.90 0.45 10.20
N ALA A 34 -5.93 1.10 9.03
CA ALA A 34 -5.08 0.73 7.92
C ALA A 34 -3.60 0.84 8.31
N ARG A 35 -2.78 -0.03 7.73
CA ARG A 35 -1.33 -0.06 7.91
C ARG A 35 -0.65 -0.04 6.56
N THR A 36 0.51 0.59 6.49
CA THR A 36 1.35 0.62 5.28
C THR A 36 2.69 0.00 5.62
N ILE A 37 3.21 -0.86 4.75
CA ILE A 37 4.58 -1.35 4.89
C ILE A 37 5.53 -0.18 4.66
N PRO A 38 6.43 0.13 5.60
CA PRO A 38 7.35 1.25 5.45
C PRO A 38 8.21 1.15 4.17
N PRO A 39 8.56 2.28 3.55
CA PRO A 39 9.54 2.29 2.46
C PRO A 39 10.86 1.65 2.90
N MET A 40 11.40 0.76 2.07
CA MET A 40 12.74 0.22 2.27
C MET A 40 13.77 1.15 1.62
N ASN A 41 14.39 1.98 2.44
CA ASN A 41 15.47 2.89 2.02
C ASN A 41 16.79 2.12 1.77
N GLU A 42 16.98 0.99 2.46
CA GLU A 42 18.11 0.09 2.28
C GLU A 42 17.62 -1.26 1.73
N ASN A 43 18.38 -1.87 0.83
CA ASN A 43 18.03 -3.15 0.18
C ASN A 43 16.64 -3.14 -0.50
N GLY A 44 16.21 -1.98 -1.02
CA GLY A 44 14.88 -1.79 -1.61
C GLY A 44 14.56 -2.72 -2.79
N LEU A 45 15.52 -3.39 -3.39
CA LEU A 45 15.29 -4.40 -4.45
C LEU A 45 15.41 -5.85 -3.95
N SER A 46 15.80 -6.07 -2.69
CA SER A 46 15.99 -7.40 -2.12
C SER A 46 14.66 -8.09 -1.90
N CYS A 47 14.37 -9.12 -2.70
CA CYS A 47 13.16 -9.92 -2.55
C CYS A 47 13.01 -10.46 -1.11
N ALA A 48 14.10 -10.96 -0.52
CA ALA A 48 14.09 -11.48 0.84
C ALA A 48 13.73 -10.41 1.90
N ALA A 49 14.29 -9.21 1.79
CA ALA A 49 13.97 -8.11 2.70
C ALA A 49 12.49 -7.70 2.58
N ARG A 50 11.95 -7.70 1.36
CA ARG A 50 10.54 -7.36 1.11
C ARG A 50 9.57 -8.42 1.64
N VAL A 51 9.88 -9.68 1.44
CA VAL A 51 9.14 -10.82 2.02
C VAL A 51 9.13 -10.72 3.54
N ALA A 52 10.29 -10.45 4.16
CA ALA A 52 10.39 -10.28 5.61
C ALA A 52 9.58 -9.07 6.12
N ALA A 53 9.53 -7.97 5.37
CA ALA A 53 8.72 -6.81 5.71
C ALA A 53 7.22 -7.11 5.67
N ILE A 54 6.75 -7.86 4.66
CA ILE A 54 5.36 -8.31 4.57
C ILE A 54 5.03 -9.26 5.73
N GLU A 55 5.89 -10.23 6.01
CA GLU A 55 5.72 -11.15 7.15
C GLU A 55 5.63 -10.41 8.49
N GLY A 56 6.56 -9.48 8.74
CA GLY A 56 6.57 -8.68 9.98
C GLY A 56 5.30 -7.85 10.14
N ALA A 57 4.84 -7.21 9.06
CA ALA A 57 3.60 -6.44 9.07
C ALA A 57 2.37 -7.32 9.32
N MET A 58 2.29 -8.49 8.68
CA MET A 58 1.22 -9.47 8.88
C MET A 58 1.20 -10.02 10.30
N ALA A 59 2.36 -10.32 10.89
CA ALA A 59 2.47 -10.84 12.25
C ALA A 59 1.99 -9.83 13.32
N ALA A 60 2.14 -8.54 13.05
CA ALA A 60 1.69 -7.46 13.94
C ALA A 60 0.16 -7.23 13.88
N ILE A 61 -0.57 -7.86 12.97
CA ILE A 61 -2.01 -7.68 12.78
C ILE A 61 -2.75 -8.89 13.33
N ALA A 62 -3.72 -8.64 14.21
CA ALA A 62 -4.63 -9.66 14.70
C ALA A 62 -5.92 -9.68 13.86
N GLY A 63 -6.37 -10.87 13.47
CA GLY A 63 -7.62 -11.05 12.73
C GLY A 63 -7.47 -11.01 11.20
N PRO A 64 -8.59 -10.86 10.47
CA PRO A 64 -8.57 -10.93 9.01
C PRO A 64 -7.86 -9.73 8.39
N VAL A 65 -7.07 -9.98 7.34
CA VAL A 65 -6.31 -8.94 6.61
C VAL A 65 -6.73 -8.89 5.15
N ILE A 66 -6.87 -7.67 4.63
CA ILE A 66 -7.02 -7.37 3.20
C ILE A 66 -5.74 -6.70 2.72
N LEU A 67 -5.12 -7.29 1.69
CA LEU A 67 -3.90 -6.74 1.07
C LEU A 67 -4.26 -5.82 -0.10
N VAL A 68 -3.66 -4.63 -0.09
CA VAL A 68 -3.75 -3.63 -1.17
C VAL A 68 -2.35 -3.34 -1.67
N ALA A 69 -2.00 -3.89 -2.83
CA ALA A 69 -0.64 -3.81 -3.38
C ALA A 69 -0.57 -2.92 -4.62
N HIS A 70 0.55 -2.20 -4.78
CA HIS A 70 0.78 -1.29 -5.90
C HIS A 70 2.03 -1.64 -6.73
N SER A 71 1.90 -1.67 -8.05
CA SER A 71 3.02 -1.87 -8.99
C SER A 71 3.90 -3.07 -8.59
N ALA A 72 5.20 -2.88 -8.37
CA ALA A 72 6.11 -3.93 -7.92
C ALA A 72 5.70 -4.61 -6.58
N GLY A 73 4.92 -3.91 -5.74
CA GLY A 73 4.32 -4.47 -4.54
C GLY A 73 3.39 -5.65 -4.81
N VAL A 74 2.72 -5.68 -5.98
CA VAL A 74 1.88 -6.81 -6.40
C VAL A 74 2.71 -8.08 -6.56
N LEU A 75 3.84 -7.97 -7.27
CA LEU A 75 4.77 -9.09 -7.47
C LEU A 75 5.34 -9.60 -6.15
N MET A 76 5.63 -8.70 -5.21
CA MET A 76 6.15 -9.04 -3.88
C MET A 76 5.11 -9.80 -3.05
N VAL A 77 3.85 -9.35 -3.06
CA VAL A 77 2.74 -10.05 -2.39
C VAL A 77 2.49 -11.41 -3.02
N ALA A 78 2.48 -11.50 -4.36
CA ALA A 78 2.29 -12.77 -5.06
C ALA A 78 3.41 -13.77 -4.72
N HIS A 79 4.66 -13.30 -4.75
CA HIS A 79 5.81 -14.13 -4.38
C HIS A 79 5.74 -14.57 -2.92
N TRP A 80 5.48 -13.65 -1.99
CA TRP A 80 5.30 -13.94 -0.58
C TRP A 80 4.17 -14.96 -0.33
N ALA A 81 3.03 -14.79 -1.00
CA ALA A 81 1.90 -15.69 -0.85
C ALA A 81 2.23 -17.12 -1.32
N ALA A 82 2.98 -17.24 -2.42
CA ALA A 82 3.42 -18.52 -2.98
C ALA A 82 4.37 -19.30 -2.04
N LEU A 83 5.06 -18.63 -1.11
CA LEU A 83 5.90 -19.31 -0.10
C LEU A 83 5.07 -20.11 0.92
N GLY A 84 3.74 -19.90 0.98
CA GLY A 84 2.83 -20.74 1.76
C GLY A 84 3.02 -20.66 3.28
N THR A 85 3.47 -19.52 3.79
CA THR A 85 3.69 -19.30 5.23
C THR A 85 2.37 -19.31 6.02
N PRO A 86 2.40 -19.51 7.35
CA PRO A 86 1.20 -19.39 8.17
C PRO A 86 0.51 -18.02 8.06
N ALA A 87 1.27 -16.96 7.83
CA ALA A 87 0.74 -15.61 7.61
C ALA A 87 0.02 -15.48 6.27
N SER A 88 0.57 -16.07 5.19
CA SER A 88 -0.07 -15.99 3.87
C SER A 88 -1.42 -16.72 3.79
N ARG A 89 -1.58 -17.78 4.59
CA ARG A 89 -2.86 -18.50 4.70
C ARG A 89 -3.99 -17.73 5.41
N ARG A 90 -3.69 -16.61 6.07
CA ARG A 90 -4.68 -15.78 6.79
C ARG A 90 -5.31 -14.68 5.94
N VAL A 91 -4.86 -14.51 4.69
CA VAL A 91 -5.36 -13.48 3.79
C VAL A 91 -6.81 -13.80 3.40
N ALA A 92 -7.75 -12.94 3.80
CA ALA A 92 -9.17 -13.09 3.47
C ALA A 92 -9.46 -12.71 2.00
N GLY A 93 -8.55 -11.97 1.38
CA GLY A 93 -8.56 -11.62 -0.04
C GLY A 93 -7.43 -10.64 -0.40
N ALA A 94 -7.06 -10.63 -1.68
CA ALA A 94 -6.14 -9.64 -2.25
C ALA A 94 -6.85 -8.85 -3.35
N ARG A 95 -6.50 -7.56 -3.48
CA ARG A 95 -6.95 -6.71 -4.58
C ARG A 95 -5.72 -6.04 -5.21
N GLU A 96 -5.62 -6.18 -6.52
CA GLU A 96 -4.63 -5.44 -7.30
C GLU A 96 -5.13 -4.00 -7.46
N VAL A 97 -4.32 -3.03 -7.05
CA VAL A 97 -4.54 -1.63 -7.41
C VAL A 97 -3.45 -1.27 -8.40
N LEU A 98 -3.73 -1.56 -9.68
CA LEU A 98 -3.05 -0.90 -10.77
C LEU A 98 -3.61 0.53 -10.80
N ALA A 99 -2.91 1.49 -10.19
CA ALA A 99 -3.26 2.88 -10.41
C ALA A 99 -3.17 3.12 -11.91
N ALA A 100 -4.34 3.29 -12.54
CA ALA A 100 -4.43 3.81 -13.88
C ALA A 100 -3.82 5.22 -13.83
N GLN A 101 -2.56 5.29 -14.25
CA GLN A 101 -1.79 6.49 -14.55
C GLN A 101 -1.62 7.53 -13.43
N GLU A 102 -0.46 8.19 -13.47
CA GLU A 102 -0.18 9.39 -12.71
C GLU A 102 -1.33 10.39 -12.92
N GLN A 103 -1.99 10.83 -11.84
CA GLN A 103 -2.74 12.07 -11.91
C GLN A 103 -1.69 13.17 -12.10
N HIS A 104 -1.62 13.66 -13.35
CA HIS A 104 -0.92 14.88 -13.71
C HIS A 104 -1.14 15.94 -12.62
N ALA A 105 -0.06 16.59 -12.21
CA ALA A 105 -0.12 17.82 -11.46
C ALA A 105 -1.11 18.77 -12.14
N VAL A 106 -2.24 19.05 -11.50
CA VAL A 106 -3.07 20.21 -11.85
C VAL A 106 -2.18 21.42 -11.63
N GLY A 107 -1.76 22.02 -12.74
CA GLY A 107 -0.88 23.18 -12.76
C GLY A 107 -1.45 24.28 -11.88
N GLN A 108 -0.67 24.71 -10.89
CA GLN A 108 -0.75 26.09 -10.41
C GLN A 108 -0.15 26.98 -11.50
N GLN A 109 -0.96 27.34 -12.50
CA GLN A 109 -0.67 28.47 -13.38
C GLN A 109 -1.45 29.68 -12.87
N GLY A 110 -0.68 30.74 -12.60
CA GLY A 110 -1.04 31.83 -11.72
C GLY A 110 -2.27 32.63 -12.15
N ALA A 111 -3.00 33.07 -11.14
CA ALA A 111 -3.78 34.29 -11.22
C ALA A 111 -2.80 35.48 -11.38
N ALA A 112 -2.44 35.79 -12.62
CA ALA A 112 -2.12 37.14 -13.00
C ALA A 112 -3.43 37.74 -13.54
N ASP A 113 -4.34 38.11 -12.63
CA ASP A 113 -5.44 39.01 -12.96
C ASP A 113 -5.01 40.45 -12.72
N GLY A 114 -5.37 41.29 -13.69
CA GLY A 114 -4.74 42.55 -13.98
C GLY A 114 -5.01 43.65 -12.97
N GLY A 115 -4.01 44.52 -12.84
CA GLY A 115 -4.15 45.82 -12.20
C GLY A 115 -3.31 46.86 -12.93
N ARG A 116 -3.99 47.94 -13.35
CA ARG A 116 -3.51 49.18 -14.01
C ARG A 116 -3.43 49.16 -15.53
N ALA A 117 -4.35 49.87 -16.18
CA ALA A 117 -4.34 51.34 -16.28
C ALA A 117 -5.76 51.85 -16.52
#